data_AF-A0A0L7QK84-F1
#
_entry.id   AF-A0A0L7QK84-F1
#
_cell.length_a   1.000
_cell.length_b   1.000
_cell.length_c   1.000
_cell.angle_alpha   90.00
_cell.angle_beta   90.00
_cell.angle_gamma   90.00
#
_symmetry.space_group_name_H-M   'P 1'
#
loop_
_entity.id
_entity.type
_entity.pdbx_description
1 polymer ?
#
loop_
_entity_poly.entity_id
_entity_poly.type
_entity_poly.pdbx_seq_one_letter_code
_entity_poly.pdbx_strand_id
1 'polypeptide(L)' 'MKSKLKGRRFDTVEEVQVKSQQVLDAVVENDLQKLFDSWQRRWDRCINPGKDEFKAN' A
#
# COMPACT_ATOMS: atom_id res chain seq x y z
N MET A 1 2.41 5.65 0.90
CA MET A 1 2.47 6.69 1.96
C MET A 1 3.77 6.64 2.78
N LYS A 2 4.01 5.61 3.62
CA LYS A 2 5.17 5.52 4.53
C LYS A 2 6.53 5.82 3.87
N SER A 3 6.83 5.21 2.72
CA SER A 3 8.11 5.44 2.02
C SER A 3 8.32 6.88 1.55
N LYS A 4 7.25 7.65 1.28
CA LYS A 4 7.34 9.05 0.84
C LYS A 4 7.64 10.02 2.00
N LEU A 5 7.31 9.63 3.23
CA LEU A 5 7.48 10.46 4.44
C LEU A 5 8.65 10.02 5.32
N LYS A 6 9.13 8.78 5.13
CA LYS A 6 10.23 8.20 5.93
C LYS A 6 11.53 9.00 5.74
N GLY A 7 12.26 9.20 6.83
CA GLY A 7 13.58 9.85 6.83
C GLY A 7 13.55 11.38 6.80
N ARG A 8 12.35 11.98 6.87
CA ARG A 8 12.19 13.44 7.04
C ARG A 8 11.84 13.73 8.50
N ARG A 9 12.49 14.76 9.04
CA ARG A 9 12.11 15.37 10.32
C ARG A 9 11.05 16.43 10.01
N PHE A 10 10.02 16.47 10.83
CA PHE A 10 8.96 17.48 10.79
C PHE A 10 8.99 18.21 12.12
N ASP A 11 8.85 19.53 12.08
CA ASP A 11 9.00 20.36 13.27
C ASP A 11 7.67 20.54 14.02
N THR A 12 6.55 20.35 13.31
CA THR A 12 5.19 20.53 13.85
C THR A 12 4.26 19.41 13.41
N VAL A 13 3.17 19.24 14.15
CA VAL A 13 2.12 18.25 13.81
C VAL A 13 1.37 18.67 12.55
N GLU A 14 1.14 19.97 12.39
CA GLU A 14 0.48 20.56 11.22
C GLU A 14 1.24 20.23 9.94
N GLU A 15 2.56 20.29 9.96
CA GLU A 15 3.40 19.93 8.82
C GLU A 15 3.23 18.45 8.44
N VAL A 16 3.17 17.56 9.43
CA VAL A 16 2.91 16.12 9.20
C VAL A 16 1.54 15.92 8.57
N GLN A 17 0.51 16.62 9.06
CA GLN A 17 -0.86 16.51 8.54
C GLN A 17 -0.93 16.97 7.08
N VAL A 18 -0.41 18.15 6.77
CA VAL A 18 -0.39 18.71 5.41
C VAL A 18 0.36 17.79 4.44
N LYS A 19 1.56 17.32 4.83
CA LYS A 19 2.36 16.42 3.99
C LYS A 19 1.70 15.06 3.82
N SER A 20 1.03 14.56 4.86
CA SER A 20 0.26 13.32 4.79
C SER A 20 -0.91 13.46 3.83
N GLN A 21 -1.67 14.56 3.91
CA GLN A 21 -2.79 14.84 3.04
C GLN A 21 -2.34 14.93 1.57
N GLN A 22 -1.28 15.68 1.28
CA GLN A 22 -0.71 15.78 -0.08
C GLN A 22 -0.31 14.41 -0.65
N VAL A 23 0.22 13.52 0.19
CA VAL A 23 0.59 12.16 -0.24
C VAL A 23 -0.65 11.30 -0.50
N LEU A 24 -1.73 11.50 0.26
CA LEU A 24 -2.99 10.80 0.08
C LEU A 24 -3.75 11.30 -1.15
N ASP A 25 -3.79 12.61 -1.39
CA ASP A 25 -4.45 13.23 -2.56
C ASP A 25 -3.78 12.82 -3.88
N ALA A 26 -2.48 12.49 -3.83
CA ALA A 26 -1.73 11.99 -4.98
C ALA A 26 -1.93 10.49 -5.25
N VAL A 27 -2.73 9.78 -4.44
CA VAL A 27 -3.10 8.38 -4.69
C VAL A 27 -4.18 8.36 -5.78
N VAL A 28 -3.88 7.72 -6.90
CA VAL A 28 -4.85 7.57 -8.00
C VAL A 28 -5.63 6.27 -7.86
N GLU A 29 -6.78 6.19 -8.52
CA GLU A 29 -7.66 5.00 -8.48
C GLU A 29 -6.92 3.70 -8.81
N ASN A 30 -6.02 3.73 -9.80
CA ASN A 30 -5.20 2.58 -10.18
C ASN A 30 -4.31 2.06 -9.03
N ASP A 31 -3.84 2.93 -8.13
CA ASP A 31 -3.05 2.50 -6.98
C ASP A 31 -3.94 1.77 -5.96
N LEU A 32 -5.18 2.21 -5.79
CA LEU A 32 -6.17 1.58 -4.93
C LEU A 32 -6.60 0.21 -5.47
N GLN A 33 -6.86 0.12 -6.78
CA GLN A 33 -7.20 -1.15 -7.43
C GLN A 33 -6.08 -2.18 -7.26
N LYS A 34 -4.82 -1.80 -7.53
CA LYS A 34 -3.65 -2.69 -7.33
C LYS A 34 -3.50 -3.14 -5.88
N LEU A 35 -3.77 -2.25 -4.92
CA LEU A 35 -3.78 -2.56 -3.49
C LEU A 35 -4.85 -3.61 -3.16
N PHE A 36 -6.06 -3.44 -3.70
CA PHE A 36 -7.15 -4.37 -3.53
C PHE A 36 -6.85 -5.75 -4.13
N ASP A 37 -6.36 -5.80 -5.37
CA ASP A 37 -5.95 -7.05 -6.04
C ASP A 37 -4.88 -7.80 -5.22
N SER A 38 -3.88 -7.07 -4.72
CA SER A 38 -2.81 -7.64 -3.90
C SER A 38 -3.34 -8.20 -2.58
N TRP A 39 -4.33 -7.53 -1.98
CA TRP A 39 -5.01 -7.99 -0.78
C TRP A 39 -5.85 -9.24 -1.06
N GLN A 40 -6.65 -9.26 -2.12
CA GLN A 40 -7.43 -10.44 -2.51
C GLN A 40 -6.54 -11.67 -2.76
N ARG A 41 -5.40 -11.51 -3.43
CA ARG A 41 -4.44 -12.61 -3.62
C ARG A 41 -3.87 -13.14 -2.31
N ARG A 42 -3.64 -12.26 -1.32
CA ARG A 42 -3.20 -12.70 0.02
C ARG A 42 -4.30 -13.45 0.75
N TRP A 43 -5.54 -12.95 0.65
CA TRP A 43 -6.71 -13.59 1.22
C TRP A 43 -6.93 -14.99 0.63
N ASP A 44 -6.87 -15.13 -0.69
CA ASP A 44 -7.02 -16.42 -1.36
C ASP A 44 -5.91 -17.40 -0.97
N ARG A 45 -4.65 -16.96 -0.88
CA ARG A 45 -3.55 -17.79 -0.33
C ARG A 45 -3.80 -18.27 1.09
N CYS A 46 -4.36 -17.41 1.96
CA CYS A 46 -4.63 -17.77 3.35
C CYS A 46 -5.74 -18.82 3.45
N ILE A 47 -6.73 -18.78 2.56
CA ILE A 47 -7.85 -19.73 2.56
C ILE A 47 -7.51 -21.01 1.79
N ASN A 48 -6.72 -20.90 0.72
CA ASN A 48 -6.39 -21.98 -0.20
C ASN A 48 -4.85 -22.12 -0.35
N PRO A 49 -4.13 -22.53 0.71
CA PRO A 49 -2.66 -22.56 0.70
C PRO A 49 -2.04 -23.48 -0.37
N GLY A 50 -2.81 -24.42 -0.94
CA GLY A 50 -2.37 -25.34 -1.99
C GLY A 50 -2.62 -24.88 -3.44
N LYS A 51 -3.22 -23.71 -3.68
CA LYS A 51 -3.47 -23.23 -5.07
C LYS A 51 -2.27 -22.59 -5.76
N ASP A 52 -1.27 -22.15 -5.00
CA ASP A 52 -0.11 -21.41 -5.52
C ASP A 52 1.14 -22.30 -5.80
N GLU A 53 1.02 -23.63 -5.71
CA GLU A 53 2.14 -24.56 -6.00
C GLU A 53 2.46 -24.75 -7.49
N PHE A 54 1.72 -24.11 -8.41
CA PHE A 54 2.10 -24.10 -9.83
C PHE A 54 3.03 -22.92 -10.16
N LYS A 55 4.30 -23.03 -9.73
CA LYS A 55 5.41 -22.41 -10.47
C LYS A 55 5.87 -23.44 -11.49
N ALA A 56 5.39 -23.31 -12.72
CA ALA A 56 5.98 -24.02 -13.85
C ALA A 56 7.44 -23.58 -13.99
N ASN A 57 8.36 -24.52 -13.76
CA ASN A 57 9.75 -24.52 -14.21
C ASN A 57 10.09 -25.94 -14.61
#